data_AF-A0A9W4RD13-F1
#
_entry.id   AF-A0A9W4RD13-F1
#
_cell.length_a   1.000
_cell.length_b   1.000
_cell.length_c   1.000
_cell.angle_alpha   90.00
_cell.angle_beta   90.00
_cell.angle_gamma   90.00
#
_symmetry.space_group_name_H-M   'P 1'
#
loop_
_entity.id
_entity.type
_entity.pdbx_description
1 polymer ?
#
loop_
_entity_poly.entity_id
_entity_poly.type
_entity_poly.pdbx_seq_one_letter_code
_entity_poly.pdbx_strand_id
1 'polypeptide(L)'
;MRFVILAFGAAVLGAAPAQANGDQEAIATVRSALERGHGQSCSLSAEPVSRGGYYPCLDIGPYRFVAEYGRMRAFVLIEGQPPFPILHSEAGQVEFLVGGPWQNDLAERVSTWWDDEVSGGRARREAQEQGTKRQSDAEKAVRRFTSPSRAPNQEPAAQQQLVPPPAGGVGSPARRPSMTPSAPLPGGPMALRDLPGGPAQSPSRQDLGGVSDPGF
;
A
#
# COMPACT_ATOMS: atom_id res chain seq x y z
N MET A 1 -29.60 50.64 39.31
CA MET A 1 -28.29 50.15 38.81
C MET A 1 -28.49 48.66 38.53
N ARG A 2 -28.89 48.20 37.34
CA ARG A 2 -28.11 47.99 36.11
C ARG A 2 -26.75 47.31 36.37
N PHE A 3 -26.72 45.98 36.19
CA PHE A 3 -25.91 45.23 35.22
C PHE A 3 -25.61 43.82 35.78
N VAL A 4 -26.27 42.80 35.23
CA VAL A 4 -25.76 41.42 35.26
C VAL A 4 -25.64 41.00 33.81
N ILE A 5 -24.46 41.23 33.24
CA ILE A 5 -24.07 40.66 31.95
C ILE A 5 -23.40 39.33 32.30
N LEU A 6 -24.14 38.23 32.16
CA LEU A 6 -23.58 36.89 32.07
C LEU A 6 -22.85 36.79 30.73
N ALA A 7 -21.54 37.02 30.76
CA ALA A 7 -20.67 36.73 29.65
C ALA A 7 -20.60 35.22 29.45
N PHE A 8 -21.17 34.74 28.36
CA PHE A 8 -20.90 33.39 27.84
C PHE A 8 -19.41 33.32 27.49
N GLY A 9 -18.63 32.72 28.37
CA GLY A 9 -17.26 32.33 28.07
C GLY A 9 -17.29 31.32 26.93
N ALA A 10 -16.71 31.70 25.79
CA ALA A 10 -16.50 30.80 24.67
C ALA A 10 -15.55 29.68 25.12
N ALA A 11 -16.08 28.47 25.24
CA ALA A 11 -15.28 27.26 25.41
C ALA A 11 -14.52 27.01 24.11
N VAL A 12 -13.26 27.44 24.05
CA VAL A 12 -12.31 26.95 23.05
C VAL A 12 -11.98 25.51 23.43
N LEU A 13 -12.71 24.54 22.85
CA LEU A 13 -12.33 23.14 22.92
C LEU A 13 -11.02 22.94 22.14
N GLY A 14 -9.91 22.93 22.86
CA GLY A 14 -8.63 22.47 22.34
C GLY A 14 -8.64 20.94 22.18
N ALA A 15 -8.82 20.45 20.97
CA ALA A 15 -8.77 19.02 20.60
C ALA A 15 -7.32 18.47 20.48
N ALA A 16 -6.34 19.11 21.11
CA ALA A 16 -4.92 18.78 20.93
C ALA A 16 -4.38 17.51 21.64
N PRO A 17 -4.91 17.01 22.77
CA PRO A 17 -4.20 15.96 23.52
C PRO A 17 -4.32 14.57 22.88
N ALA A 18 -5.40 14.28 22.17
CA ALA A 18 -5.60 12.95 21.55
C ALA A 18 -4.66 12.73 20.35
N GLN A 19 -4.44 13.77 19.56
CA GLN A 19 -3.56 13.73 18.39
C GLN A 19 -2.10 13.58 18.81
N ALA A 20 -1.64 14.37 19.79
CA ALA A 20 -0.28 14.27 20.31
C ALA A 20 0.05 12.86 20.85
N ASN A 21 -0.90 12.21 21.54
CA ASN A 21 -0.72 10.84 22.02
C ASN A 21 -0.66 9.83 20.87
N GLY A 22 -1.52 9.97 19.85
CA GLY A 22 -1.52 9.11 18.68
C GLY A 22 -0.22 9.21 17.86
N ASP A 23 0.32 10.41 17.72
CA ASP A 23 1.59 10.63 17.00
C ASP A 23 2.78 10.01 17.76
N GLN A 24 2.83 10.16 19.09
CA GLN A 24 3.84 9.50 19.92
C GLN A 24 3.79 7.97 19.79
N GLU A 25 2.58 7.40 19.83
CA GLU A 25 2.37 5.96 19.65
C GLU A 25 2.79 5.49 18.25
N ALA A 26 2.49 6.27 17.21
CA ALA A 26 2.92 5.99 15.84
C ALA A 26 4.45 5.95 15.74
N ILE A 27 5.16 6.93 16.30
CA ILE A 27 6.63 6.95 16.30
C ILE A 27 7.21 5.78 17.10
N ALA A 28 6.61 5.41 18.23
CA ALA A 28 7.02 4.24 19.01
C ALA A 28 6.82 2.94 18.21
N THR A 29 5.71 2.83 17.48
CA THR A 29 5.40 1.69 16.61
C THR A 29 6.42 1.55 15.48
N VAL A 30 6.78 2.65 14.82
CA VAL A 30 7.84 2.67 13.80
C VAL A 30 9.18 2.25 14.38
N ARG A 31 9.55 2.74 15.56
CA ARG A 31 10.80 2.34 16.23
C ARG A 31 10.82 0.84 16.50
N SER A 32 9.73 0.28 17.04
CA SER A 32 9.57 -1.16 17.25
C SER A 32 9.70 -1.96 15.95
N ALA A 33 9.14 -1.45 14.85
CA ALA A 33 9.27 -2.09 13.54
C ALA A 33 10.73 -2.11 13.04
N LEU A 34 11.46 -1.00 13.21
CA LEU A 34 12.88 -0.91 12.88
C LEU A 34 13.73 -1.89 13.71
N GLU A 35 13.47 -1.98 15.01
CA GLU A 35 14.16 -2.91 15.92
C GLU A 35 13.89 -4.38 15.56
N ARG A 36 12.70 -4.68 15.03
CA ARG A 36 12.32 -6.01 14.51
C ARG A 36 12.90 -6.32 13.12
N GLY A 37 13.64 -5.40 12.51
CA GLY A 37 14.30 -5.60 11.22
C GLY A 37 13.41 -5.38 10.00
N HIS A 38 12.27 -4.69 10.14
CA HIS A 38 11.41 -4.34 8.99
C HIS A 38 11.95 -3.15 8.17
N GLY A 39 13.03 -2.50 8.63
CA GLY A 39 13.66 -1.37 7.95
C GLY A 39 14.77 -1.74 6.97
N GLN A 40 15.28 -0.71 6.30
CA GLN A 40 16.46 -0.74 5.45
C GLN A 40 17.51 0.25 5.96
N SER A 41 18.72 0.21 5.39
CA SER A 41 19.77 1.18 5.73
C SER A 41 19.66 2.43 4.83
N CYS A 42 19.75 3.60 5.43
CA CYS A 42 19.75 4.90 4.77
C CYS A 42 21.09 5.64 4.93
N SER A 43 21.41 6.49 3.96
CA SER A 43 22.53 7.42 3.98
C SER A 43 22.30 8.57 4.98
N LEU A 44 23.32 9.41 5.16
CA LEU A 44 23.19 10.66 5.94
C LEU A 44 22.12 11.61 5.39
N SER A 45 21.79 11.50 4.10
CA SER A 45 20.76 12.29 3.42
C SER A 45 19.37 11.65 3.50
N ALA A 46 19.16 10.64 4.35
CA ALA A 46 17.90 9.91 4.47
C ALA A 46 17.45 9.18 3.18
N GLU A 47 18.42 8.76 2.35
CA GLU A 47 18.15 7.98 1.14
C GLU A 47 18.55 6.52 1.32
N PRO A 48 17.73 5.54 0.88
CA PRO A 48 18.03 4.13 0.97
C PRO A 48 19.32 3.78 0.24
N VAL A 49 20.15 2.97 0.87
CA VAL A 49 21.40 2.50 0.28
C VAL A 49 21.55 1.00 0.47
N SER A 50 22.03 0.32 -0.56
CA SER A 50 22.18 -1.15 -0.52
C SER A 50 23.32 -1.62 0.39
N ARG A 51 24.35 -0.80 0.62
CA ARG A 51 25.49 -1.10 1.50
C ARG A 51 26.04 0.19 2.12
N GLY A 52 26.57 0.09 3.34
CA GLY A 52 27.27 1.20 4.01
C GLY A 52 26.35 2.35 4.46
N GLY A 53 25.08 2.06 4.74
CA GLY A 53 24.18 3.06 5.32
C GLY A 53 24.53 3.37 6.77
N TYR A 54 24.08 4.55 7.21
CA TYR A 54 24.37 5.11 8.53
C TYR A 54 23.20 4.93 9.48
N TYR A 55 21.96 5.05 8.97
CA TYR A 55 20.76 5.08 9.79
C TYR A 55 19.77 4.01 9.35
N PRO A 56 19.12 3.30 10.27
CA PRO A 56 17.96 2.49 9.91
C PRO A 56 16.78 3.40 9.55
N CYS A 57 16.08 3.04 8.48
CA CYS A 57 14.93 3.77 7.97
C CYS A 57 13.83 2.82 7.49
N LEU A 58 12.59 3.31 7.52
CA LEU A 58 11.40 2.57 7.12
C LEU A 58 10.50 3.47 6.29
N ASP A 59 10.05 2.95 5.16
CA ASP A 59 9.12 3.65 4.27
C ASP A 59 7.70 3.12 4.51
N ILE A 60 6.78 4.02 4.83
CA ILE A 60 5.36 3.72 5.01
C ILE A 60 4.56 4.68 4.13
N GLY A 61 4.09 4.17 2.99
CA GLY A 61 3.41 4.99 1.99
C GLY A 61 4.31 6.14 1.52
N PRO A 62 3.86 7.41 1.60
CA PRO A 62 4.66 8.56 1.19
C PRO A 62 5.66 9.02 2.26
N TYR A 63 5.72 8.36 3.42
CA TYR A 63 6.60 8.78 4.51
C TYR A 63 7.82 7.90 4.63
N ARG A 64 8.96 8.53 4.86
CA ARG A 64 10.18 7.86 5.30
C ARG A 64 10.48 8.24 6.73
N PHE A 65 10.65 7.25 7.57
CA PHE A 65 11.11 7.41 8.94
C PHE A 65 12.57 7.03 9.05
N VAL A 66 13.37 7.82 9.75
CA VAL A 66 14.80 7.59 9.95
C VAL A 66 15.10 7.71 11.44
N ALA A 67 15.68 6.66 12.01
CA ALA A 67 16.14 6.69 13.40
C ALA A 67 17.61 7.09 13.45
N GLU A 68 17.89 8.24 14.05
CA GLU A 68 19.23 8.83 14.15
C GLU A 68 19.55 9.00 15.63
N TYR A 69 20.54 8.29 16.19
CA TYR A 69 21.08 8.55 17.55
C TYR A 69 20.04 8.89 18.64
N GLY A 70 19.01 8.06 18.82
CA GLY A 70 17.98 8.27 19.86
C GLY A 70 16.87 9.27 19.50
N ARG A 71 16.99 9.97 18.36
CA ARG A 71 15.92 10.74 17.74
C ARG A 71 15.33 9.99 16.55
N MET A 72 14.12 10.39 16.18
CA MET A 72 13.38 9.89 15.03
C MET A 72 13.06 11.08 14.13
N ARG A 73 13.22 10.95 12.83
CA ARG A 73 12.82 11.97 11.85
C ARG A 73 11.88 11.36 10.85
N ALA A 74 10.87 12.10 10.43
CA ALA A 74 10.02 11.70 9.32
C ALA A 74 10.10 12.71 8.18
N PHE A 75 10.06 12.18 6.97
CA PHE A 75 10.13 12.91 5.72
C PHE A 75 8.95 12.52 4.84
N VAL A 76 8.51 13.45 4.01
CA VAL A 76 7.63 13.15 2.88
C VAL A 76 8.49 12.91 1.65
N LEU A 77 8.20 11.83 0.94
CA LEU A 77 8.83 11.48 -0.31
C LEU A 77 8.01 12.07 -1.46
N ILE A 78 8.66 12.92 -2.25
CA ILE A 78 8.09 13.52 -3.46
C ILE A 78 8.94 13.05 -4.62
N GLU A 79 8.31 12.55 -5.68
CA GLU A 79 9.01 12.02 -6.83
C GLU A 79 9.93 13.08 -7.47
N GLY A 80 11.19 12.69 -7.69
CA GLY A 80 12.21 13.58 -8.26
C GLY A 80 12.74 14.68 -7.34
N GLN A 81 12.33 14.72 -6.07
CA GLN A 81 12.80 15.69 -5.07
C GLN A 81 13.48 15.00 -3.89
N PRO A 82 14.41 15.68 -3.19
CA PRO A 82 14.98 15.15 -1.96
C PRO A 82 13.90 15.00 -0.87
N PRO A 83 14.07 14.07 0.09
CA PRO A 83 13.12 13.88 1.18
C PRO A 83 12.85 15.18 1.96
N PHE A 84 11.59 15.59 2.05
CA PHE A 84 11.21 16.83 2.71
C PHE A 84 10.91 16.58 4.20
N PRO A 85 11.65 17.19 5.15
CA PRO A 85 11.49 16.92 6.57
C PRO A 85 10.18 17.50 7.11
N ILE A 86 9.38 16.68 7.82
CA ILE A 86 8.07 17.10 8.36
C ILE A 86 7.95 16.94 9.86
N LEU A 87 8.71 16.02 10.47
CA LEU A 87 8.60 15.67 11.88
C LEU A 87 9.96 15.29 12.43
N HIS A 88 10.18 15.64 13.70
CA HIS A 88 11.21 15.03 14.52
C HIS A 88 10.61 14.58 15.85
N SER A 89 11.26 13.61 16.45
CA SER A 89 10.94 13.12 17.77
C SER A 89 12.21 12.91 18.56
N GLU A 90 12.22 13.40 19.78
CA GLU A 90 13.33 13.28 20.71
C GLU A 90 12.77 13.02 22.11
N ALA A 91 13.37 12.09 22.85
CA ALA A 91 12.91 11.69 24.19
C ALA A 91 11.41 11.36 24.27
N GLY A 92 10.83 10.82 23.18
CA GLY A 92 9.42 10.46 23.10
C GLY A 92 8.46 11.63 22.84
N GLN A 93 8.95 12.87 22.80
CA GLN A 93 8.16 14.01 22.32
C GLN A 93 8.17 14.04 20.80
N VAL A 94 7.05 14.44 20.21
CA VAL A 94 6.90 14.53 18.75
C VAL A 94 6.58 15.98 18.40
N GLU A 95 7.32 16.51 17.44
CA GLU A 95 7.15 17.87 16.94
C GLU A 95 7.11 17.87 15.41
N PHE A 96 6.06 18.47 14.86
CA PHE A 96 5.93 18.70 13.43
C PHE A 96 6.59 20.02 13.06
N LEU A 97 7.55 19.94 12.14
CA LEU A 97 8.30 21.09 11.64
C LEU A 97 7.46 21.96 10.71
N VAL A 98 6.53 21.33 9.98
CA VAL A 98 5.67 21.98 8.98
C VAL A 98 4.26 21.42 9.11
N GLY A 99 3.25 22.28 9.03
CA GLY A 99 1.85 21.88 8.98
C GLY A 99 1.50 21.24 7.64
N GLY A 100 0.66 20.21 7.66
CA GLY A 100 0.26 19.50 6.44
C GLY A 100 -0.65 18.30 6.72
N PRO A 101 -1.05 17.56 5.66
CA PRO A 101 -1.96 16.43 5.80
C PRO A 101 -1.42 15.32 6.73
N TRP A 102 -0.10 15.16 6.77
CA TRP A 102 0.61 14.22 7.64
C TRP A 102 0.32 14.38 9.13
N GLN A 103 -0.13 15.55 9.58
CA GLN A 103 -0.54 15.69 10.98
C GLN A 103 -1.78 14.85 11.30
N ASN A 104 -2.64 14.61 10.31
CA ASN A 104 -3.94 13.96 10.52
C ASN A 104 -3.95 12.48 10.11
N ASP A 105 -3.11 12.07 9.16
CA ASP A 105 -3.15 10.71 8.60
C ASP A 105 -1.91 9.85 8.93
N LEU A 106 -0.84 10.41 9.49
CA LEU A 106 0.39 9.67 9.78
C LEU A 106 0.13 8.51 10.75
N ALA A 107 -0.53 8.77 11.88
CA ALA A 107 -0.79 7.76 12.89
C ALA A 107 -1.64 6.59 12.37
N GLU A 108 -2.72 6.90 11.63
CA GLU A 108 -3.58 5.91 10.99
C GLU A 108 -2.83 5.05 9.95
N ARG A 109 -1.94 5.66 9.17
CA ARG A 109 -1.16 4.93 8.18
C ARG A 109 -0.13 4.01 8.81
N VAL A 110 0.52 4.45 9.89
CA VAL A 110 1.46 3.61 10.64
C VAL A 110 0.74 2.40 11.22
N SER A 111 -0.42 2.59 11.86
CA SER A 111 -1.18 1.46 12.43
C SER A 111 -1.69 0.51 11.34
N THR A 112 -2.21 1.03 10.23
CA THR A 112 -2.65 0.22 9.10
C THR A 112 -1.50 -0.60 8.50
N TRP A 113 -0.34 0.02 8.31
CA TRP A 113 0.85 -0.66 7.82
C TRP A 113 1.30 -1.76 8.78
N TRP A 114 1.30 -1.49 10.07
CA TRP A 114 1.66 -2.48 11.08
C TRP A 114 0.74 -3.70 11.03
N ASP A 115 -0.57 -3.46 10.98
CA ASP A 115 -1.55 -4.54 10.91
C ASP A 115 -1.34 -5.38 9.64
N ASP A 116 -1.05 -4.74 8.51
CA ASP A 116 -0.87 -5.41 7.24
C ASP A 116 0.43 -6.19 7.12
N GLU A 117 1.57 -5.54 7.37
CA GLU A 117 2.90 -6.07 7.08
C GLU A 117 3.51 -6.82 8.27
N VAL A 118 3.30 -6.32 9.49
CA VAL A 118 3.90 -6.90 10.70
C VAL A 118 2.98 -7.96 11.31
N SER A 119 1.68 -7.67 11.40
CA SER A 119 0.69 -8.58 11.97
C SER A 119 0.03 -9.51 10.95
N GLY A 120 0.46 -9.46 9.67
CA GLY A 120 -0.03 -10.32 8.60
C GLY A 120 -1.51 -10.14 8.27
N GLY A 121 -2.08 -8.96 8.53
CA GLY A 121 -3.48 -8.63 8.29
C GLY A 121 -3.86 -8.71 6.81
N ARG A 122 -2.98 -8.26 5.92
CA ARG A 122 -3.20 -8.37 4.47
C ARG A 122 -3.34 -9.82 4.01
N ALA A 123 -2.39 -10.67 4.41
CA ALA A 123 -2.42 -12.10 4.09
C ALA A 123 -3.70 -12.79 4.62
N ARG A 124 -4.16 -12.41 5.83
CA ARG A 124 -5.42 -12.91 6.39
C ARG A 124 -6.64 -12.47 5.58
N ARG A 125 -6.72 -11.22 5.15
CA ARG A 125 -7.81 -10.70 4.31
C ARG A 125 -7.83 -11.37 2.94
N GLU A 126 -6.68 -11.48 2.28
CA GLU A 126 -6.55 -12.18 0.99
C GLU A 126 -6.95 -13.66 1.11
N ALA A 127 -6.57 -14.34 2.19
CA ALA A 127 -6.98 -15.72 2.45
C ALA A 127 -8.51 -15.85 2.65
N GLN A 128 -9.13 -14.89 3.35
CA GLN A 128 -10.59 -14.85 3.53
C GLN A 128 -11.32 -14.61 2.20
N GLU A 129 -10.87 -13.64 1.40
CA GLU A 129 -11.45 -13.34 0.08
C GLU A 129 -11.33 -14.52 -0.89
N GLN A 130 -10.18 -15.21 -0.88
CA GLN A 130 -10.02 -16.44 -1.66
C GLN A 130 -10.94 -17.56 -1.16
N GLY A 131 -11.12 -17.67 0.16
CA GLY A 131 -12.05 -18.63 0.77
C GLY A 131 -13.50 -18.39 0.35
N THR A 132 -13.98 -17.15 0.44
CA THR A 132 -15.35 -16.78 0.05
C THR A 132 -15.56 -16.94 -1.45
N LYS A 133 -14.57 -16.60 -2.28
CA LYS A 133 -14.61 -16.84 -3.72
C LYS A 133 -14.72 -18.33 -4.04
N ARG A 134 -13.89 -19.18 -3.43
CA ARG A 134 -13.94 -20.65 -3.61
C ARG A 134 -15.30 -21.22 -3.19
N GLN A 135 -15.86 -20.72 -2.10
CA GLN A 135 -17.20 -21.13 -1.64
C GLN A 135 -18.27 -20.73 -2.66
N SER A 136 -18.27 -19.48 -3.11
CA SER A 136 -19.21 -19.01 -4.13
C SER A 136 -19.10 -19.80 -5.44
N ASP A 137 -17.88 -20.11 -5.88
CA ASP A 137 -17.63 -20.91 -7.08
C ASP A 137 -18.12 -22.35 -6.92
N ALA A 138 -17.93 -22.96 -5.73
CA ALA A 138 -18.45 -24.29 -5.41
C ALA A 138 -19.98 -24.31 -5.38
N GLU A 139 -20.62 -23.33 -4.74
CA GLU A 139 -22.08 -23.19 -4.72
C GLU A 139 -22.66 -23.02 -6.13
N LYS A 140 -22.00 -22.20 -6.95
CA LYS A 140 -22.37 -22.01 -8.36
C LYS A 140 -22.21 -23.31 -9.16
N ALA A 141 -21.17 -24.09 -8.91
CA ALA A 141 -20.96 -25.39 -9.55
C ALA A 141 -22.05 -26.39 -9.14
N VAL A 142 -22.34 -26.53 -7.85
CA VAL A 142 -23.40 -27.42 -7.34
C VAL A 142 -24.76 -27.04 -7.93
N ARG A 143 -25.10 -25.75 -7.99
CA ARG A 143 -26.36 -25.27 -8.59
C ARG A 143 -26.54 -25.70 -10.04
N ARG A 144 -25.47 -25.84 -10.83
CA ARG A 144 -25.56 -26.35 -12.22
C ARG A 144 -26.02 -27.79 -12.30
N PHE A 145 -25.73 -28.61 -11.29
CA PHE A 145 -26.14 -30.01 -11.25
C PHE A 145 -27.50 -30.21 -10.58
N THR A 146 -27.85 -29.35 -9.62
CA THR A 146 -29.10 -29.49 -8.84
C THR A 146 -30.27 -28.67 -9.37
N SER A 147 -30.01 -27.70 -10.26
CA SER A 147 -31.08 -26.93 -10.89
C SER A 147 -31.35 -27.52 -12.28
N PRO A 148 -32.50 -28.17 -12.52
CA PRO A 148 -32.92 -28.47 -13.89
C PRO A 148 -33.02 -27.14 -14.63
N SER A 149 -32.29 -27.02 -15.73
CA SER A 149 -32.30 -25.84 -16.61
C SER A 149 -33.73 -25.40 -16.86
N ARG A 150 -34.18 -24.31 -16.22
CA ARG A 150 -35.40 -23.64 -16.65
C ARG A 150 -35.09 -23.12 -18.05
N ALA A 151 -35.77 -23.69 -19.05
CA ALA A 151 -35.68 -23.20 -20.43
C ALA A 151 -35.78 -21.67 -20.44
N PRO A 152 -35.01 -20.96 -21.28
CA PRO A 152 -35.11 -19.52 -21.38
C PRO A 152 -36.57 -19.18 -21.65
N ASN A 153 -37.20 -18.50 -20.69
CA ASN A 153 -38.61 -18.18 -20.73
C ASN A 153 -38.84 -17.29 -21.95
N GLN A 154 -39.84 -17.66 -22.75
CA GLN A 154 -40.25 -16.95 -23.96
C GLN A 154 -40.37 -15.45 -23.68
N GLU A 155 -39.71 -14.66 -24.50
CA GLU A 155 -40.04 -13.25 -24.72
C GLU A 155 -41.56 -13.16 -24.96
N PRO A 156 -42.32 -12.29 -24.25
CA PRO A 156 -43.74 -12.14 -24.53
C PRO A 156 -43.89 -11.70 -25.98
N ALA A 157 -44.51 -12.56 -26.79
CA ALA A 157 -44.85 -12.24 -28.17
C ALA A 157 -45.63 -10.92 -28.21
N ALA A 158 -44.97 -9.88 -28.71
CA ALA A 158 -45.64 -8.64 -29.06
C ALA A 158 -46.77 -8.97 -30.04
N GLN A 159 -47.98 -8.55 -29.69
CA GLN A 159 -49.18 -8.74 -30.50
C GLN A 159 -48.94 -8.18 -31.90
N GLN A 160 -49.00 -9.06 -32.91
CA GLN A 160 -48.99 -8.65 -34.31
C GLN A 160 -50.32 -7.95 -34.62
N GLN A 161 -50.33 -6.62 -34.56
CA GLN A 161 -51.38 -5.82 -35.19
C GLN A 161 -51.16 -5.81 -36.70
N LEU A 162 -52.11 -6.40 -37.39
CA LEU A 162 -52.27 -6.47 -38.83
C LEU A 162 -52.55 -5.05 -39.38
N VAL A 163 -51.63 -4.47 -40.17
CA VAL A 163 -51.94 -3.33 -41.05
C VAL A 163 -51.24 -3.53 -42.41
N PRO A 164 -51.97 -3.51 -43.54
CA PRO A 164 -51.43 -3.73 -44.88
C PRO A 164 -50.70 -2.49 -45.45
N PRO A 165 -49.83 -2.67 -46.47
CA PRO A 165 -48.93 -1.61 -46.94
C PRO A 165 -49.61 -0.70 -47.97
N PRO A 166 -49.10 0.53 -48.13
CA PRO A 166 -49.04 1.12 -49.46
C PRO A 166 -47.61 1.38 -49.92
N ALA A 167 -47.49 1.26 -51.24
CA ALA A 167 -46.30 1.35 -52.04
C ALA A 167 -45.67 2.75 -52.09
N GLY A 168 -44.36 2.75 -52.29
CA GLY A 168 -43.72 3.69 -53.21
C GLY A 168 -43.03 4.89 -52.58
N GLY A 169 -41.74 5.02 -52.88
CA GLY A 169 -41.17 6.33 -53.16
C GLY A 169 -39.83 6.65 -52.50
N VAL A 170 -38.77 6.44 -53.28
CA VAL A 170 -37.62 7.35 -53.47
C VAL A 170 -36.74 7.71 -52.27
N GLY A 171 -35.46 7.29 -52.32
CA GLY A 171 -34.38 7.99 -51.61
C GLY A 171 -33.20 7.12 -51.16
N SER A 172 -32.29 6.81 -52.07
CA SER A 172 -30.89 6.40 -51.77
C SER A 172 -30.10 7.54 -51.10
N PRO A 173 -28.83 7.37 -50.65
CA PRO A 173 -28.09 6.16 -50.23
C PRO A 173 -27.41 6.35 -48.86
N ALA A 174 -26.78 5.30 -48.28
CA ALA A 174 -25.37 5.35 -47.83
C ALA A 174 -24.97 4.14 -46.96
N ARG A 175 -23.96 3.42 -47.48
CA ARG A 175 -22.83 2.79 -46.77
C ARG A 175 -23.06 1.59 -45.83
N ARG A 176 -22.85 0.41 -46.41
CA ARG A 176 -22.15 -0.74 -45.80
C ARG A 176 -20.61 -0.53 -45.93
N PRO A 177 -19.73 -1.41 -45.40
CA PRO A 177 -19.57 -1.85 -44.00
C PRO A 177 -18.06 -1.84 -43.59
N SER A 178 -17.76 -2.37 -42.39
CA SER A 178 -16.51 -3.08 -42.02
C SER A 178 -15.24 -2.28 -41.73
N MET A 179 -14.72 -2.39 -40.51
CA MET A 179 -13.56 -3.24 -40.15
C MET A 179 -12.91 -2.76 -38.85
N THR A 180 -12.84 -3.68 -37.88
CA THR A 180 -11.88 -3.74 -36.78
C THR A 180 -10.43 -3.82 -37.29
N PRO A 181 -9.45 -3.38 -36.49
CA PRO A 181 -8.49 -4.34 -35.91
C PRO A 181 -8.21 -4.03 -34.42
N SER A 182 -8.42 -4.98 -33.51
CA SER A 182 -7.44 -5.99 -33.03
C SER A 182 -6.18 -5.41 -32.39
N ALA A 183 -6.11 -5.58 -31.06
CA ALA A 183 -4.94 -5.36 -30.22
C ALA A 183 -3.86 -6.46 -30.41
N PRO A 184 -2.57 -6.16 -30.22
CA PRO A 184 -1.54 -7.18 -30.07
C PRO A 184 -1.34 -7.60 -28.60
N LEU A 185 -1.33 -8.92 -28.38
CA LEU A 185 -0.93 -9.62 -27.14
C LEU A 185 0.60 -9.83 -27.08
N PRO A 186 1.16 -10.15 -25.89
CA PRO A 186 2.57 -10.05 -25.57
C PRO A 186 3.36 -11.26 -26.05
N GLY A 187 4.57 -11.02 -26.57
CA GLY A 187 5.62 -12.02 -26.75
C GLY A 187 6.93 -11.41 -26.25
N GLY A 188 7.86 -12.13 -25.64
CA GLY A 188 7.98 -13.54 -25.29
C GLY A 188 9.10 -13.68 -24.23
N PRO A 189 9.41 -14.90 -23.77
CA PRO A 189 10.44 -15.13 -22.75
C PRO A 189 11.85 -14.83 -23.28
N MET A 190 12.56 -13.92 -22.63
CA MET A 190 13.99 -13.68 -22.84
C MET A 190 14.78 -14.89 -22.36
N ALA A 191 15.55 -15.46 -23.26
CA ALA A 191 16.40 -16.61 -23.03
C ALA A 191 17.55 -16.27 -22.06
N LEU A 192 17.71 -17.15 -21.08
CA LEU A 192 18.86 -17.30 -20.21
C LEU A 192 20.08 -17.73 -21.05
N ARG A 193 20.96 -16.79 -21.42
CA ARG A 193 22.30 -17.07 -21.93
C ARG A 193 23.12 -15.78 -22.01
N ASP A 194 24.03 -15.61 -21.06
CA ASP A 194 25.46 -15.31 -21.29
C ASP A 194 26.11 -14.92 -19.96
N LEU A 195 26.60 -15.94 -19.26
CA LEU A 195 27.59 -15.81 -18.18
C LEU A 195 28.99 -15.85 -18.83
N PRO A 196 29.81 -14.80 -18.72
CA PRO A 196 31.24 -14.93 -18.91
C PRO A 196 31.95 -14.97 -17.55
N GLY A 197 32.72 -16.04 -17.31
CA GLY A 197 33.95 -15.95 -16.51
C GLY A 197 33.94 -16.53 -15.10
N GLY A 198 34.30 -17.83 -14.99
CA GLY A 198 35.41 -18.29 -14.15
C GLY A 198 35.24 -18.37 -12.61
N PRO A 199 35.63 -19.48 -11.96
CA PRO A 199 35.65 -19.58 -10.50
C PRO A 199 36.88 -18.84 -9.94
N ALA A 200 36.65 -17.83 -9.10
CA ALA A 200 37.69 -17.26 -8.26
C ALA A 200 37.88 -18.14 -7.01
N GLN A 201 39.13 -18.53 -6.81
CA GLN A 201 39.65 -19.50 -5.85
C GLN A 201 39.44 -19.07 -4.39
N SER A 202 39.23 -20.05 -3.52
CA SER A 202 39.35 -19.88 -2.07
C SER A 202 40.79 -19.52 -1.68
N PRO A 203 41.02 -18.49 -0.85
CA PRO A 203 42.23 -18.40 -0.07
C PRO A 203 42.05 -19.14 1.26
N SER A 204 42.72 -20.28 1.33
CA SER A 204 43.46 -20.83 2.45
C SER A 204 43.15 -20.31 3.87
N ARG A 205 42.55 -21.21 4.65
CA ARG A 205 42.74 -21.43 6.09
C ARG A 205 44.13 -20.97 6.56
N GLN A 206 44.18 -19.83 7.25
CA GLN A 206 45.31 -19.50 8.12
C GLN A 206 45.03 -20.08 9.50
N ASP A 207 45.83 -21.09 9.79
CA ASP A 207 46.02 -21.72 11.09
C ASP A 207 46.98 -20.82 11.90
N LEU A 208 46.44 -20.05 12.84
CA LEU A 208 47.14 -19.37 13.93
C LEU A 208 46.10 -19.28 15.05
N GLY A 209 46.09 -20.15 16.05
CA GLY A 209 47.12 -20.21 17.07
C GLY A 209 46.71 -19.29 18.21
N GLY A 210 46.15 -19.84 19.30
CA GLY A 210 45.78 -19.04 20.46
C GLY A 210 44.80 -19.71 21.42
N VAL A 211 45.11 -20.93 21.88
CA VAL A 211 44.59 -21.41 23.16
C VAL A 211 45.38 -20.70 24.26
N SER A 212 44.70 -20.02 25.16
CA SER A 212 45.23 -19.69 26.48
C SER A 212 44.06 -19.75 27.48
N ASP A 213 44.18 -20.78 28.31
CA ASP A 213 43.52 -21.12 29.57
C ASP A 213 42.81 -19.99 30.35
N PRO A 214 41.66 -20.27 31.01
CA PRO A 214 41.13 -19.44 32.08
C PRO A 214 41.69 -19.89 33.44
N GLY A 215 42.47 -19.04 34.10
CA GLY A 215 42.91 -19.30 35.47
C GLY A 215 43.42 -18.05 36.17
N PHE A 216 42.53 -17.45 36.99
CA PHE A 216 42.70 -16.77 38.28
C PHE A 216 41.64 -15.68 38.49
#